data_AF-A0A1H1G5A0-F1
#
_entry.id   AF-A0A1H1G5A0-F1
#
_cell.length_a   1.000
_cell.length_b   1.000
_cell.length_c   1.000
_cell.angle_alpha   90.00
_cell.angle_beta   90.00
_cell.angle_gamma   90.00
#
_symmetry.space_group_name_H-M   'P 1'
#
loop_
_entity.id
_entity.type
_entity.pdbx_description
1 polymer ?
#
loop_
_entity_poly.entity_id
_entity_poly.type
_entity_poly.pdbx_seq_one_letter_code
_entity_poly.pdbx_strand_id
1 'polypeptide(L)'
;MTTLRGELRSTATQESEGSGDNIEEARQAAIAALDLTGFELQQVNALTSKATGETTVRAVARATETRPHEATGRNYEEALQAFRASIPEGWQAQNMREIRE
;
A
#
# COMPACT_ATOMS: atom_id res chain seq x y z
N MET A 1 -7.81 -1.82 -32.75
CA MET A 1 -7.96 -2.50 -31.44
C MET A 1 -7.03 -1.77 -30.47
N THR A 2 -7.42 -1.56 -29.23
CA THR A 2 -6.64 -0.78 -28.25
C THR A 2 -6.36 -1.63 -27.01
N THR A 3 -5.11 -1.64 -26.55
CA THR A 3 -4.70 -2.37 -25.35
C THR A 3 -4.24 -1.38 -24.29
N LEU A 4 -4.73 -1.52 -23.06
CA LEU A 4 -4.18 -0.83 -21.90
C LEU A 4 -3.27 -1.78 -21.14
N ARG A 5 -2.06 -1.31 -20.83
CA ARG A 5 -1.09 -2.02 -19.99
C ARG A 5 -0.75 -1.17 -18.78
N GLY A 6 -0.57 -1.82 -17.64
CA GLY A 6 -0.12 -1.18 -16.42
C GLY A 6 0.37 -2.21 -15.42
N GLU A 7 0.47 -1.78 -14.17
CA GLU A 7 0.82 -2.63 -13.04
C GLU A 7 -0.29 -2.54 -12.00
N LEU A 8 -0.53 -3.65 -11.30
CA LEU A 8 -1.31 -3.66 -10.08
C LEU A 8 -0.36 -3.68 -8.90
N ARG A 9 -0.63 -2.86 -7.89
CA ARG A 9 0.04 -2.90 -6.60
C ARG A 9 -0.95 -3.31 -5.52
N SER A 10 -0.53 -4.18 -4.61
CA SER A 10 -1.36 -4.59 -3.48
C SER A 10 -1.66 -3.39 -2.56
N THR A 11 -2.89 -3.31 -2.07
CA THR A 11 -3.32 -2.32 -1.08
C THR A 11 -3.27 -2.87 0.35
N ALA A 12 -2.77 -4.09 0.54
CA ALA A 12 -2.67 -4.71 1.86
C ALA A 12 -1.75 -3.88 2.76
N THR A 13 -2.19 -3.67 4.01
CA THR A 13 -1.43 -2.96 5.04
C THR A 13 -1.32 -3.80 6.30
N GLN A 14 -0.23 -3.60 7.02
CA GLN A 14 -0.04 -4.08 8.39
C GLN A 14 0.10 -2.89 9.32
N GLU A 15 -0.45 -3.03 10.51
CA GLU A 15 -0.35 -2.01 11.56
C GLU A 15 0.17 -2.64 12.84
N SER A 16 0.93 -1.86 13.58
CA SER A 16 1.45 -2.23 14.90
C SER A 16 1.48 -1.01 15.79
N GLU A 17 1.23 -1.21 17.07
CA GLU A 17 1.37 -0.17 18.09
C GLU A 17 2.46 -0.55 19.08
N GLY A 18 3.24 0.45 19.50
CA GLY A 18 4.28 0.32 20.50
C GLY A 18 4.20 1.46 21.50
N SER A 19 4.40 1.14 22.77
CA SER A 19 4.45 2.11 23.86
C SER A 19 5.83 2.11 24.50
N GLY A 20 6.26 3.25 25.02
CA GLY A 20 7.53 3.41 25.72
C GLY A 20 7.56 4.68 26.57
N ASP A 21 8.61 4.85 27.37
CA ASP A 21 8.75 6.00 28.28
C ASP A 21 9.06 7.30 27.53
N ASN A 22 9.38 7.19 26.24
CA ASN A 22 9.54 8.29 25.31
C ASN A 22 9.15 7.88 23.87
N ILE A 23 9.14 8.85 22.97
CA ILE A 23 8.74 8.66 21.56
C ILE A 23 9.65 7.69 20.80
N GLU A 24 10.94 7.63 21.13
CA GLU A 24 11.89 6.80 20.40
C GLU A 24 11.72 5.32 20.76
N GLU A 25 11.57 5.02 22.05
CA GLU A 25 11.25 3.66 22.51
C GLU A 25 9.92 3.17 21.95
N ALA A 26 8.87 4.02 22.01
CA ALA A 26 7.56 3.69 21.45
C ALA A 26 7.64 3.42 19.93
N ARG A 27 8.43 4.21 19.20
CA ARG A 27 8.70 4.03 17.77
C ARG A 27 9.38 2.70 17.50
N GLN A 28 10.46 2.39 18.21
CA GLN A 28 11.20 1.14 18.02
C GLN A 28 10.34 -0.07 18.33
N ALA A 29 9.56 -0.03 19.42
CA ALA A 29 8.61 -1.09 19.76
C ALA A 29 7.56 -1.29 18.66
N ALA A 30 6.96 -0.20 18.14
CA ALA A 30 5.95 -0.29 17.10
C ALA A 30 6.49 -0.91 15.80
N ILE A 31 7.70 -0.50 15.38
CA ILE A 31 8.34 -1.01 14.16
C ILE A 31 8.80 -2.47 14.34
N ALA A 32 9.38 -2.82 15.48
CA ALA A 32 9.89 -4.17 15.74
C ALA A 32 8.78 -5.23 15.76
N ALA A 33 7.54 -4.82 16.06
CA ALA A 33 6.37 -5.69 16.04
C ALA A 33 5.73 -5.85 14.64
N LEU A 34 6.22 -5.17 13.59
CA LEU A 34 5.80 -5.39 12.21
C LEU A 34 6.63 -6.49 11.54
N ASP A 35 5.98 -7.39 10.79
CA ASP A 35 6.67 -8.24 9.82
C ASP A 35 6.81 -7.48 8.50
N LEU A 36 8.01 -6.98 8.23
CA LEU A 36 8.32 -6.25 7.00
C LEU A 36 8.63 -7.17 5.82
N THR A 37 8.47 -8.48 5.94
CA THR A 37 8.66 -9.42 4.84
C THR A 37 7.60 -9.20 3.76
N GLY A 38 8.00 -8.59 2.64
CA GLY A 38 7.07 -8.22 1.56
C GLY A 38 6.27 -6.95 1.83
N PHE A 39 6.64 -6.18 2.86
CA PHE A 39 6.02 -4.90 3.23
C PHE A 39 7.09 -3.81 3.36
N GLU A 40 6.67 -2.57 3.10
CA GLU A 40 7.48 -1.37 3.25
C GLU A 40 6.83 -0.46 4.27
N LEU A 41 7.60 0.02 5.24
CA LEU A 41 7.13 0.97 6.25
C LEU A 41 6.72 2.29 5.57
N GLN A 42 5.49 2.71 5.78
CA GLN A 42 4.92 3.90 5.17
C GLN A 42 4.86 5.07 6.15
N GLN A 43 4.37 4.80 7.36
CA GLN A 43 4.06 5.85 8.33
C GLN A 43 4.35 5.38 9.74
N VAL A 44 4.76 6.33 10.58
CA VAL A 44 4.95 6.11 12.01
C VAL A 44 4.48 7.35 12.76
N ASN A 45 3.34 7.24 13.44
CA ASN A 45 2.62 8.35 14.03
C ASN A 45 2.48 8.17 15.54
N ALA A 46 2.71 9.24 16.30
CA ALA A 46 2.38 9.25 17.73
C ALA A 46 0.85 9.30 17.89
N LEU A 47 0.30 8.36 18.66
CA LEU A 47 -1.13 8.29 18.99
C LEU A 47 -1.46 9.05 20.28
N THR A 48 -0.63 8.86 21.31
CA THR A 48 -0.82 9.48 22.62
C THR A 48 0.53 9.84 23.22
N SER A 49 0.56 10.94 23.97
CA SER A 49 1.68 11.31 24.83
C SER A 49 1.11 11.78 26.17
N LYS A 50 1.41 11.03 27.23
CA LYS A 50 0.96 11.34 28.59
C LYS A 50 1.90 12.38 29.21
N ALA A 51 1.38 13.16 30.16
CA ALA A 51 2.18 14.10 30.94
C ALA A 51 3.31 13.42 31.75
N THR A 52 3.23 12.10 31.95
CA THR A 52 4.26 11.26 32.56
C THR A 52 5.42 10.90 31.63
N GLY A 53 5.39 11.31 30.36
CA GLY A 53 6.41 11.01 29.34
C GLY A 53 6.07 9.79 28.47
N GLU A 54 5.26 8.87 28.99
CA GLU A 54 4.83 7.67 28.26
C GLU A 54 4.13 8.06 26.94
N THR A 55 4.60 7.45 25.86
CA THR A 55 4.16 7.74 24.50
C THR A 55 3.76 6.44 23.81
N THR A 56 2.70 6.48 23.02
CA THR A 56 2.29 5.36 22.16
C THR A 56 2.38 5.79 20.71
N VAL A 57 2.93 4.91 19.87
CA VAL A 57 3.16 5.12 18.44
C VAL A 57 2.49 4.01 17.66
N ARG A 58 1.87 4.35 16.53
CA ARG A 58 1.41 3.41 15.52
C ARG A 58 2.31 3.45 14.31
N ALA A 59 2.79 2.28 13.90
CA ALA A 59 3.51 2.08 12.65
C ALA A 59 2.58 1.39 11.64
N VAL A 60 2.64 1.84 10.38
CA VAL A 60 1.86 1.28 9.26
C VAL A 60 2.82 0.90 8.15
N ALA A 61 2.76 -0.35 7.70
CA ALA A 61 3.48 -0.85 6.55
C ALA A 61 2.50 -1.26 5.44
N ARG A 62 2.92 -1.17 4.18
CA ARG A 62 2.13 -1.55 3.00
C ARG A 62 2.87 -2.59 2.17
N ALA A 63 2.12 -3.51 1.59
CA ALA A 63 2.68 -4.53 0.71
C ALA A 63 3.46 -3.91 -0.47
N THR A 64 4.58 -4.53 -0.81
CA THR A 64 5.40 -4.17 -1.97
C THR A 64 5.04 -4.96 -3.22
N GLU A 65 4.12 -5.92 -3.10
CA GLU A 65 3.71 -6.80 -4.18
C GLU A 65 3.15 -6.01 -5.36
N THR A 66 3.75 -6.22 -6.53
CA THR A 66 3.29 -5.69 -7.81
C THR A 66 3.18 -6.81 -8.84
N ARG A 67 2.30 -6.64 -9.82
CA ARG A 67 2.18 -7.56 -10.96
C ARG A 67 1.70 -6.84 -12.23
N PRO A 68 2.09 -7.31 -13.42
CA PRO A 68 1.61 -6.74 -14.67
C PRO A 68 0.10 -6.97 -14.82
N HIS A 69 -0.57 -6.05 -15.50
CA HIS A 69 -1.99 -6.17 -15.85
C HIS A 69 -2.28 -5.51 -17.18
N GLU A 70 -3.18 -6.12 -17.95
CA GLU A 70 -3.59 -5.60 -19.25
C GLU A 70 -5.02 -5.97 -19.60
N ALA A 71 -5.64 -5.14 -20.43
CA ALA A 71 -6.93 -5.43 -21.02
C ALA A 71 -7.03 -4.80 -22.41
N THR A 72 -7.80 -5.46 -23.27
CA THR A 72 -7.97 -5.07 -24.67
C THR A 72 -9.43 -4.75 -24.96
N GLY A 73 -9.68 -3.73 -25.77
CA GLY A 73 -11.00 -3.33 -26.23
C GLY A 73 -11.00 -2.87 -27.69
N ARG A 74 -12.18 -2.66 -28.29
CA ARG A 74 -12.27 -2.16 -29.68
C ARG A 74 -11.74 -0.74 -29.80
N ASN A 75 -11.89 0.05 -28.74
CA ASN A 75 -11.40 1.42 -28.58
C ASN A 75 -10.86 1.61 -27.14
N TYR A 76 -10.34 2.80 -26.86
CA TYR A 76 -9.79 3.15 -25.53
C TYR A 76 -10.81 3.01 -24.40
N GLU A 77 -12.06 3.45 -24.59
CA GLU A 77 -13.08 3.42 -23.54
C GLU A 77 -13.44 1.99 -23.13
N GLU A 78 -13.62 1.10 -24.11
CA GLU A 78 -13.86 -0.32 -23.86
C GLU A 78 -12.66 -0.99 -23.18
N ALA A 79 -11.43 -0.69 -23.64
CA ALA A 79 -10.23 -1.21 -23.02
C ALA A 79 -10.09 -0.72 -21.56
N LEU A 80 -10.45 0.53 -21.28
CA LEU A 80 -10.45 1.12 -19.93
C LEU A 80 -11.47 0.49 -19.00
N GLN A 81 -12.68 0.25 -19.49
CA GLN A 81 -13.71 -0.44 -18.72
C GLN A 81 -13.28 -1.88 -18.41
N ALA A 82 -12.78 -2.62 -19.40
CA ALA A 82 -12.28 -3.98 -19.22
C ALA A 82 -11.09 -4.02 -18.25
N PHE A 83 -10.16 -3.07 -18.35
CA PHE A 83 -9.01 -2.96 -17.46
C PHE A 83 -9.44 -2.74 -16.01
N ARG A 84 -10.37 -1.80 -15.76
CA ARG A 84 -10.86 -1.49 -14.41
C ARG A 84 -11.69 -2.62 -13.81
N ALA A 85 -12.57 -3.23 -14.60
CA ALA A 85 -13.44 -4.31 -14.15
C ALA A 85 -12.66 -5.60 -13.80
N SER A 86 -11.44 -5.76 -14.30
CA SER A 86 -10.58 -6.91 -14.05
C SER A 86 -9.59 -6.69 -12.90
N ILE A 87 -9.58 -5.52 -12.24
CA ILE A 87 -8.76 -5.28 -11.05
C ILE A 87 -9.38 -6.03 -9.86
N PRO A 88 -8.65 -6.98 -9.23
CA PRO A 88 -9.21 -7.69 -8.07
C PRO A 88 -9.27 -6.81 -6.82
N GLU A 89 -10.13 -7.20 -5.89
CA GLU A 89 -10.17 -6.57 -4.57
C GLU A 89 -8.79 -6.65 -3.89
N GLY A 90 -8.41 -5.58 -3.18
CA GLY A 90 -7.09 -5.47 -2.55
C GLY A 90 -5.97 -5.05 -3.49
N TRP A 91 -6.27 -4.65 -4.73
CA TRP A 91 -5.29 -4.18 -5.70
C TRP A 91 -5.64 -2.80 -6.27
N GLN A 92 -4.61 -2.03 -6.59
CA GLN A 92 -4.73 -0.73 -7.22
C GLN A 92 -3.87 -0.66 -8.49
N ALA A 93 -4.45 -0.14 -9.57
CA ALA A 93 -3.72 0.10 -10.80
C ALA A 93 -2.77 1.30 -10.69
N GLN A 94 -1.58 1.16 -11.29
CA GLN A 94 -0.53 2.16 -11.40
C GLN A 94 0.12 2.09 -12.79
N ASN A 95 0.79 3.17 -13.20
CA ASN A 95 1.59 3.22 -14.43
C ASN A 95 0.82 2.82 -15.72
N MET A 96 -0.49 3.06 -15.75
CA MET A 96 -1.36 2.66 -16.87
C MET A 96 -1.07 3.48 -18.13
N ARG A 97 -0.94 2.79 -19.27
CA ARG A 97 -0.67 3.39 -20.57
C ARG A 97 -1.42 2.68 -21.70
N GLU A 98 -1.78 3.44 -22.73
CA GLU A 98 -2.31 2.92 -23.98
C GLU A 98 -1.16 2.38 -24.85
N ILE A 99 -1.35 1.18 -25.39
CA ILE A 99 -0.51 0.58 -26.41
C ILE A 99 -1.34 0.54 -27.70
N ARG A 100 -0.81 1.15 -28.77
CA ARG A 100 -1.34 1.04 -30.13
C ARG A 100 -0.44 0.09 -30.90
N GLU A 101 -0.99 -1.05 -31.29
CA GLU A 101 -0.36 -2.01 -32.23
C GLU A 101 -0.81 -1.73 -33.65
#